data_AF-A0A9P5NHM6-F1
#
_entry.id   AF-A0A9P5NHM6-F1
#
_cell.length_a   1.000
_cell.length_b   1.000
_cell.length_c   1.000
_cell.angle_alpha   90.00
_cell.angle_beta   90.00
_cell.angle_gamma   90.00
#
_symmetry.space_group_name_H-M   'P 1'
#
loop_
_entity.id
_entity.type
_entity.pdbx_description
1 polymer ?
#
loop_
_entity_poly.entity_id
_entity_poly.type
_entity_poly.pdbx_seq_one_letter_code
_entity_poly.pdbx_strand_id
1 'polypeptide(L)'
;MVDFPILFNLAHLILLEIIRCHSDRYRSGGARFYPACAHLQINRSQSSAPRACDLVSLPGTYSDADPGIYTLGVYIPGSTYDFPGPRIASCKHPNSNESLLSEY
;
A
#
# COMPACT_ATOMS: atom_id res chain seq x y z
N MET A 1 9.73 -6.52 -8.35
CA MET A 1 8.68 -7.39 -8.94
C MET A 1 7.52 -7.37 -7.96
N VAL A 2 6.31 -6.98 -8.36
CA VAL A 2 5.13 -7.02 -7.47
C VAL A 2 4.64 -8.45 -7.42
N ASP A 3 4.74 -9.09 -6.27
CA ASP A 3 4.19 -10.42 -6.07
C ASP A 3 2.68 -10.29 -5.77
N PHE A 4 1.86 -11.03 -6.51
CA PHE A 4 0.41 -10.97 -6.35
C PHE A 4 0.00 -12.09 -5.40
N PRO A 5 -0.37 -11.80 -4.14
CA PRO A 5 -0.91 -12.81 -3.28
C PRO A 5 -2.26 -13.27 -3.83
N ILE A 6 -2.20 -14.39 -4.51
CA ILE A 6 -3.20 -15.45 -4.61
C ILE A 6 -4.65 -14.98 -4.46
N LEU A 7 -5.29 -14.67 -5.59
CA LEU A 7 -6.74 -14.52 -5.64
C LEU A 7 -7.29 -15.48 -6.69
N PHE A 8 -8.30 -16.25 -6.30
CA PHE A 8 -9.00 -17.22 -7.17
C PHE A 8 -9.43 -16.55 -8.47
N ASN A 9 -9.55 -17.35 -9.54
CA ASN A 9 -9.98 -17.04 -10.90
C ASN A 9 -11.11 -15.98 -11.02
N LEU A 10 -10.77 -14.74 -10.72
CA LEU A 10 -11.65 -13.59 -10.59
C LEU A 10 -10.92 -12.37 -11.19
N ALA A 11 -11.74 -11.51 -11.75
CA ALA A 11 -11.39 -10.15 -12.15
C ALA A 11 -11.04 -9.33 -10.91
N HIS A 12 -9.80 -8.82 -10.83
CA HIS A 12 -9.34 -7.97 -9.72
C HIS A 12 -8.92 -6.60 -10.19
N LEU A 13 -9.20 -5.60 -9.36
CA LEU A 13 -8.67 -4.26 -9.52
C LEU A 13 -7.46 -4.08 -8.62
N ILE A 14 -6.35 -3.68 -9.22
CA ILE A 14 -5.14 -3.28 -8.52
C ILE A 14 -5.10 -1.77 -8.52
N LEU A 15 -5.11 -1.19 -7.33
CA LEU A 15 -4.92 0.23 -7.15
C LEU A 15 -3.42 0.53 -7.03
N LEU A 16 -2.88 1.23 -8.01
CA LEU A 16 -1.59 1.91 -7.93
C LEU A 16 -1.84 3.34 -7.49
N GLU A 17 -1.12 3.82 -6.49
CA GLU A 17 -1.29 5.19 -6.01
C GLU A 17 0.05 5.89 -5.89
N ILE A 18 0.13 7.08 -6.48
CA ILE A 18 1.26 7.98 -6.31
C ILE A 18 0.80 9.11 -5.40
N ILE A 19 1.54 9.32 -4.30
CA ILE A 19 1.28 10.40 -3.34
C ILE A 19 2.33 11.48 -3.56
N ARG A 20 1.88 12.69 -3.92
CA ARG A 20 2.75 13.86 -4.06
C ARG A 20 2.65 14.73 -2.82
N CYS A 21 3.76 14.83 -2.09
CA CYS A 21 3.87 15.63 -0.87
C CYS A 21 4.77 16.88 -1.04
N HIS A 22 5.55 17.00 -2.11
CA HIS A 22 6.68 17.94 -2.20
C HIS A 22 6.36 19.44 -1.99
N SER A 23 5.23 19.93 -2.52
CA SER A 23 4.95 21.38 -2.62
C SER A 23 4.31 21.95 -1.34
N ASP A 24 3.44 21.18 -0.70
CA ASP A 24 2.52 21.66 0.34
C ASP A 24 2.53 20.77 1.60
N ARG A 25 3.59 19.98 1.82
CA ARG A 25 3.79 19.05 2.95
C ARG A 25 3.58 19.59 4.37
N TYR A 26 3.65 20.91 4.54
CA TYR A 26 3.50 21.59 5.83
C TYR A 26 2.10 22.20 6.00
N ARG A 27 1.17 21.90 5.09
CA ARG A 27 -0.23 22.34 5.16
C ARG A 27 -1.12 21.10 5.16
N SER A 28 -2.06 21.04 6.10
CA SER A 28 -3.14 20.05 6.05
C SER A 28 -3.89 20.17 4.72
N GLY A 29 -4.19 19.04 4.07
CA GLY A 29 -4.77 19.00 2.72
C GLY A 29 -3.81 19.35 1.59
N GLY A 30 -2.50 19.46 1.85
CA GLY A 30 -1.49 19.76 0.83
C GLY A 30 -1.06 18.56 -0.03
N ALA A 31 -1.29 17.33 0.45
CA ALA A 31 -0.95 16.12 -0.30
C ALA A 31 -1.92 15.88 -1.45
N ARG A 32 -1.39 15.43 -2.59
CA ARG A 32 -2.16 15.07 -3.78
C ARG A 32 -2.03 13.59 -4.05
N PHE A 33 -3.16 12.91 -4.13
CA PHE A 33 -3.26 11.49 -4.42
C PHE A 33 -3.59 11.28 -5.90
N TYR A 34 -2.84 10.43 -6.58
CA TYR A 34 -3.04 10.05 -7.97
C TYR A 34 -3.33 8.54 -8.05
N PRO A 35 -4.57 8.10 -7.74
CA PRO A 35 -4.96 6.71 -7.85
C PRO A 35 -5.13 6.30 -9.32
N ALA A 36 -4.65 5.11 -9.66
CA ALA A 36 -4.81 4.47 -10.95
C ALA A 36 -5.18 3.00 -10.74
N CYS A 37 -6.25 2.54 -11.39
CA CYS A 37 -6.70 1.15 -11.30
C CYS A 37 -6.30 0.36 -12.54
N ALA A 38 -5.64 -0.78 -12.33
CA ALA A 38 -5.40 -1.78 -13.38
C ALA A 38 -6.29 -2.99 -13.14
N HIS A 39 -6.98 -3.45 -14.18
CA HIS A 39 -7.81 -4.65 -14.12
C HIS A 39 -6.99 -5.85 -14.57
N LEU A 40 -6.76 -6.80 -13.67
CA LEU A 40 -6.04 -8.04 -13.96
C LEU A 40 -6.95 -9.26 -13.79
N GLN A 41 -6.79 -10.21 -14.72
CA GLN A 41 -7.36 -11.55 -14.60
C GLN A 41 -6.25 -12.53 -14.21
N ILE A 42 -6.41 -13.19 -13.07
CA ILE A 42 -5.42 -14.13 -12.54
C ILE A 42 -5.85 -15.55 -12.91
N ASN A 43 -5.07 -16.21 -13.78
CA ASN A 43 -5.42 -17.52 -14.35
C ASN A 43 -4.82 -18.73 -13.59
N ARG A 44 -4.00 -18.51 -12.55
CA ARG A 44 -3.37 -19.58 -11.74
C ARG A 44 -3.97 -19.65 -10.34
N SER A 45 -4.25 -20.87 -9.86
CA SER A 45 -4.82 -21.11 -8.54
C SER A 45 -3.76 -21.48 -7.49
N GLN A 46 -3.64 -20.68 -6.44
CA GLN A 46 -3.25 -21.15 -5.11
C GLN A 46 -4.29 -20.59 -4.12
N SER A 47 -4.18 -20.81 -2.80
CA SER A 47 -5.20 -20.35 -1.83
C SER A 47 -4.62 -19.60 -0.62
N SER A 48 -4.25 -18.33 -0.80
CA SER A 48 -3.79 -17.45 0.29
C SER A 48 -4.35 -16.05 0.12
N ALA A 49 -5.53 -15.80 0.68
CA ALA A 49 -6.08 -14.45 0.77
C ALA A 49 -5.34 -13.65 1.87
N PRO A 50 -5.20 -12.31 1.70
CA PRO A 50 -4.78 -11.44 2.80
C PRO A 50 -5.77 -11.57 3.97
N ARG A 51 -5.26 -11.39 5.20
CA ARG A 51 -6.13 -11.46 6.38
C ARG A 51 -7.10 -10.29 6.39
N ALA A 52 -8.28 -10.49 7.00
CA ALA A 52 -9.26 -9.41 7.13
C ALA A 52 -8.71 -8.17 7.85
N CYS A 53 -7.73 -8.35 8.75
CA CYS A 53 -7.03 -7.25 9.43
C CYS A 53 -6.12 -6.42 8.53
N ASP A 54 -5.75 -6.95 7.36
CA ASP A 54 -4.87 -6.29 6.40
C ASP A 54 -5.69 -5.53 5.33
N LEU A 55 -7.02 -5.64 5.38
CA LEU A 55 -7.92 -4.95 4.45
C LEU A 55 -8.19 -3.53 4.94
N VAL A 56 -8.12 -2.60 3.99
CA VAL A 56 -8.42 -1.18 4.20
C VAL A 56 -9.49 -0.70 3.25
N SER A 57 -10.11 0.43 3.61
CA SER A 57 -11.09 1.11 2.77
C SER A 57 -10.51 2.41 2.20
N LEU A 58 -10.76 2.63 0.92
CA LEU A 58 -10.44 3.87 0.22
C LEU A 58 -11.74 4.42 -0.41
N PRO A 59 -12.12 5.68 -0.13
CA PRO A 59 -11.46 6.66 0.75
C PRO A 59 -11.60 6.33 2.24
N GLY A 60 -10.68 6.82 3.08
CA GLY A 60 -10.79 6.77 4.55
C GLY A 60 -9.54 6.29 5.30
N THR A 61 -8.61 5.61 4.64
CA THR A 61 -7.39 5.11 5.29
C THR A 61 -6.34 6.19 5.59
N TYR A 62 -6.25 7.23 4.75
CA TYR A 62 -5.28 8.31 4.91
C TYR A 62 -5.86 9.47 5.71
N SER A 63 -5.02 10.04 6.58
CA SER A 63 -5.30 11.26 7.31
C SER A 63 -4.32 12.37 6.94
N ASP A 64 -4.79 13.62 6.93
CA ASP A 64 -3.94 14.80 6.77
C ASP A 64 -2.85 14.91 7.85
N ALA A 65 -3.01 14.22 8.98
CA ALA A 65 -2.05 14.19 10.07
C ALA A 65 -1.04 13.04 9.97
N ASP A 66 -1.14 12.16 8.97
CA ASP A 66 -0.19 11.05 8.84
C ASP A 66 1.23 11.59 8.59
N PRO A 67 2.26 11.05 9.24
CA PRO A 67 3.62 11.59 9.20
C PRO A 67 4.27 11.56 7.81
N GLY A 68 3.74 10.76 6.88
CA GLY A 68 4.13 10.77 5.46
C GLY A 68 3.36 11.78 4.60
N ILE A 69 2.19 12.22 5.05
CA ILE A 69 1.33 13.21 4.37
C ILE A 69 1.68 14.63 4.85
N TYR A 70 1.79 14.81 6.17
CA TYR A 70 2.27 16.04 6.78
C TYR A 70 3.69 15.81 7.29
N THR A 71 4.68 16.33 6.56
CA THR A 71 6.09 16.08 6.87
C THR A 71 6.95 17.31 6.66
N LEU A 72 7.76 17.65 7.65
CA LEU A 72 8.76 18.70 7.55
C LEU A 72 10.13 18.14 7.17
N GLY A 73 10.30 16.82 7.30
CA GLY A 73 11.58 16.13 7.29
C GLY A 73 12.15 15.85 5.90
N VAL A 74 11.34 15.66 4.86
CA VAL A 74 11.76 15.08 3.55
C VAL A 74 12.97 15.76 2.88
N TYR A 75 13.24 17.03 3.19
CA TYR A 75 14.39 17.78 2.64
C TYR A 75 15.55 17.96 3.62
N ILE A 76 15.42 17.44 4.84
CA ILE A 76 16.45 17.48 5.86
C ILE A 76 17.34 16.25 5.64
N PRO A 77 18.63 16.43 5.30
CA PRO A 77 19.53 15.30 5.09
C PRO A 77 19.60 14.46 6.36
N GLY A 78 19.40 13.15 6.22
CA GLY A 78 19.39 12.19 7.35
C GLY A 78 18.02 11.97 7.99
N SER A 79 16.95 12.62 7.53
CA SER A 79 15.60 12.30 7.98
C SER A 79 15.10 10.98 7.39
N THR A 80 14.38 10.19 8.18
CA THR A 80 13.61 9.04 7.69
C THR A 80 12.22 9.49 7.22
N TYR A 81 11.74 8.93 6.11
CA TYR A 81 10.39 9.17 5.61
C TYR A 81 9.50 7.98 5.93
N ASP A 82 8.48 8.20 6.74
CA ASP A 82 7.50 7.19 7.10
C ASP A 82 6.41 7.15 6.04
N PHE A 83 6.31 6.03 5.31
CA PHE A 83 5.27 5.85 4.30
C PHE A 83 3.89 5.83 4.95
N PRO A 84 2.94 6.66 4.49
CA PRO A 84 1.57 6.65 5.00
C PRO A 84 0.82 5.45 4.44
N GLY A 85 -0.19 4.98 5.19
CA GLY A 85 -1.05 3.88 4.80
C GLY A 85 -0.93 2.65 5.70
N PRO A 86 -1.67 1.58 5.36
CA PRO A 86 -1.64 0.37 6.16
C PRO A 86 -0.31 -0.34 6.05
N ARG A 87 -0.10 -1.25 7.00
CA ARG A 87 1.02 -2.19 6.95
C ARG A 87 0.91 -3.06 5.70
N ILE A 88 2.06 -3.49 5.18
CA ILE A 88 2.11 -4.43 4.07
C ILE A 88 1.38 -5.73 4.46
N ALA A 89 0.40 -6.14 3.65
CA ALA A 89 -0.41 -7.32 3.92
C ALA A 89 0.45 -8.59 3.97
N SER A 90 0.20 -9.45 4.95
CA SER A 90 0.96 -10.69 5.12
C SER A 90 0.17 -11.87 4.58
N CYS A 91 0.64 -12.46 3.48
CA CYS A 91 -0.01 -13.63 2.88
C CYS A 91 0.72 -14.89 3.32
N LYS A 92 0.05 -15.76 4.08
CA LYS A 92 0.59 -17.05 4.49
C LYS A 92 0.30 -18.10 3.42
N HIS A 93 1.33 -18.77 2.91
CA HIS A 93 1.15 -19.99 2.13
C HIS A 93 0.66 -21.10 3.08
N PRO A 94 -0.36 -21.91 2.70
CA PRO A 94 -0.97 -22.90 3.59
C PRO A 94 0.00 -23.95 4.15
N ASN A 95 1.19 -24.13 3.53
CA ASN A 95 2.12 -25.21 3.85
C ASN A 95 3.57 -24.75 4.17
N SER A 96 3.82 -23.48 4.45
CA SER A 96 5.14 -23.03 4.90
C SER A 96 5.04 -22.06 6.07
N ASN A 97 5.90 -22.26 7.06
CA ASN A 97 6.12 -21.29 8.15
C ASN A 97 6.90 -20.05 7.66
N GLU A 98 6.94 -19.83 6.35
CA GLU A 98 7.68 -18.76 5.69
C GLU A 98 6.67 -17.64 5.38
N SER A 99 6.69 -16.58 6.18
CA SER A 99 6.11 -15.30 5.77
C SER A 99 7.01 -14.76 4.66
N LEU A 100 6.48 -14.61 3.44
CA LEU A 100 7.16 -13.86 2.41
C LEU A 100 7.27 -12.42 2.91
N LEU A 101 8.44 -12.09 3.47
CA LEU A 101 8.79 -10.72 3.80
C LEU A 101 8.85 -10.00 2.45
N SER A 102 7.99 -9.00 2.29
CA SER A 102 8.16 -8.00 1.24
C SER A 102 9.50 -7.32 1.50
N GLU A 103 10.57 -7.86 0.91
CA GLU A 103 11.89 -7.25 0.94
C GLU A 103 11.79 -5.89 0.23
N TYR A 104 12.29 -4.87 0.92
CA TYR A 104 12.43 -3.51 0.39
C TYR A 104 13.58 -3.47 -0.63
#